data_AF-A0A3G8M8C8-F1
#
_entry.id   AF-A0A3G8M8C8-F1
#
_cell.length_a   1.000
_cell.length_b   1.000
_cell.length_c   1.000
_cell.angle_alpha   90.00
_cell.angle_beta   90.00
_cell.angle_gamma   90.00
#
_symmetry.space_group_name_H-M   'P 1'
#
loop_
_entity.id
_entity.type
_entity.pdbx_description
1 polymer ?
#
loop_
_entity_poly.entity_id
_entity_poly.type
_entity_poly.pdbx_seq_one_letter_code
_entity_poly.pdbx_strand_id
1 'polypeptide(L)'
;MSVRDDHELETGDEYALSTAADRTRFTLHNKADGMIAELHGDDAARFLKDYDELKLQYPDWNADRLLAQLWDQGGYGWLAQQEE
;
A
#
# COMPACT_ATOMS: atom_id res chain seq x y z
N MET A 1 -13.95 6.77 -19.86
CA MET A 1 -13.25 7.30 -18.67
C MET A 1 -13.47 6.26 -17.59
N SER A 2 -12.61 5.22 -17.55
CA SER A 2 -12.75 4.18 -16.54
C SER A 2 -12.27 4.79 -15.23
N VAL A 3 -13.22 5.14 -14.35
CA VAL A 3 -12.92 5.31 -12.94
C VAL A 3 -12.24 4.01 -12.53
N ARG A 4 -10.95 4.08 -12.18
CA ARG A 4 -10.31 2.98 -11.48
C ARG A 4 -11.07 2.91 -10.15
N ASP A 5 -11.97 1.95 -10.03
CA ASP A 5 -12.73 1.67 -8.80
C ASP A 5 -11.74 1.06 -7.81
N ASP A 6 -10.83 1.91 -7.34
CA ASP A 6 -9.82 1.58 -6.38
C ASP A 6 -10.39 1.90 -5.00
N HIS A 7 -10.51 0.86 -4.19
CA HIS A 7 -11.05 0.89 -2.86
C HIS A 7 -9.93 1.25 -1.89
N GLU A 8 -10.04 2.42 -1.27
CA GLU A 8 -9.12 2.83 -0.23
C GLU A 8 -9.27 1.91 0.99
N LEU A 9 -8.18 1.22 1.35
CA LEU A 9 -8.14 0.30 2.49
C LEU A 9 -7.69 1.02 3.75
N GLU A 10 -6.65 1.84 3.63
CA GLU A 10 -6.06 2.58 4.73
C GLU A 10 -5.69 3.99 4.26
N THR A 11 -5.99 4.97 5.09
CA THR A 11 -5.76 6.37 4.76
C THR A 11 -5.04 7.03 5.92
N GLY A 12 -3.77 7.30 5.72
CA GLY A 12 -2.95 8.13 6.58
C GLY A 12 -2.72 9.52 5.99
N ASP A 13 -2.07 10.36 6.78
CA ASP A 13 -1.65 11.71 6.37
C ASP A 13 -0.50 11.66 5.35
N GLU A 14 0.46 10.77 5.56
CA GLU A 14 1.68 10.63 4.76
C GLU A 14 1.58 9.46 3.77
N TYR A 15 0.89 8.38 4.15
CA TYR A 15 0.72 7.19 3.32
C TYR A 15 -0.76 6.85 3.14
N ALA A 16 -1.11 6.34 1.96
CA ALA A 16 -2.41 5.74 1.70
C ALA A 16 -2.24 4.41 0.99
N LEU A 17 -3.13 3.48 1.28
CA LEU A 17 -3.20 2.19 0.64
C LEU A 17 -4.58 2.02 0.03
N SER A 18 -4.56 1.71 -1.26
CA SER A 18 -5.77 1.47 -2.01
C SER A 18 -5.64 0.15 -2.77
N THR A 19 -6.74 -0.54 -3.03
CA THR A 19 -6.77 -1.81 -3.76
C THR A 19 -7.83 -1.82 -4.84
N ALA A 20 -7.61 -2.55 -5.93
CA ALA A 20 -8.69 -2.80 -6.88
C ALA A 20 -9.85 -3.56 -6.21
N ALA A 21 -11.08 -3.39 -6.69
CA ALA A 21 -12.25 -4.10 -6.17
C ALA A 21 -12.07 -5.64 -6.09
N ASP A 22 -11.37 -6.22 -7.06
CA ASP A 22 -11.04 -7.66 -7.11
C ASP A 22 -9.85 -8.07 -6.24
N ARG A 23 -9.22 -7.12 -5.52
CA ARG A 23 -8.01 -7.31 -4.69
C ARG A 23 -6.81 -7.92 -5.42
N THR A 24 -6.78 -7.78 -6.74
CA THR A 24 -5.70 -8.27 -7.61
C THR A 24 -4.55 -7.27 -7.76
N ARG A 25 -4.76 -6.04 -7.29
CA ARG A 25 -3.80 -4.95 -7.31
C ARG A 25 -3.85 -4.18 -6.00
N PHE A 26 -2.69 -3.79 -5.49
CA PHE A 26 -2.57 -2.84 -4.40
C PHE A 26 -1.74 -1.64 -4.86
N THR A 27 -2.14 -0.46 -4.40
CA THR A 27 -1.51 0.81 -4.73
C THR A 27 -1.12 1.45 -3.41
N LEU A 28 0.17 1.43 -3.10
CA LEU A 28 0.72 2.07 -1.92
C LEU A 28 1.23 3.45 -2.34
N HIS A 29 0.55 4.49 -1.88
CA HIS A 29 0.88 5.87 -2.19
C HIS A 29 1.59 6.51 -0.99
N ASN A 30 2.84 6.89 -1.19
CA ASN A 30 3.59 7.77 -0.32
C ASN A 30 3.37 9.23 -0.75
N LYS A 31 2.44 9.92 -0.08
CA LYS A 31 2.10 11.32 -0.33
C LYS A 31 3.20 12.29 0.10
N ALA A 32 4.02 11.89 1.08
CA ALA A 32 5.12 12.71 1.57
C ALA A 32 6.19 12.92 0.51
N ASP A 33 6.48 11.88 -0.29
CA ASP A 33 7.48 11.91 -1.36
C ASP A 33 6.85 11.99 -2.78
N GLY A 34 5.52 11.87 -2.90
CA GLY A 34 4.82 11.83 -4.18
C GLY A 34 5.14 10.57 -4.99
N MET A 35 5.27 9.42 -4.31
CA MET A 35 5.70 8.15 -4.90
C MET A 35 4.61 7.10 -4.75
N ILE A 36 4.35 6.32 -5.81
CA ILE A 36 3.34 5.27 -5.83
C ILE A 36 4.00 3.92 -6.16
N ALA A 37 3.83 2.95 -5.29
CA ALA A 37 4.14 1.55 -5.56
C ALA A 37 2.86 0.81 -5.99
N GLU A 38 2.80 0.47 -7.27
CA GLU A 38 1.73 -0.35 -7.82
C GLU A 38 2.14 -1.84 -7.79
N LEU A 39 1.47 -2.62 -6.95
CA LEU A 39 1.76 -4.02 -6.70
C LEU A 39 0.72 -4.89 -7.39
N HIS A 40 1.18 -5.93 -8.09
CA HIS A 40 0.35 -6.77 -8.95
C HIS A 40 0.72 -8.25 -8.81
N GLY A 41 -0.24 -9.15 -9.03
CA GLY A 41 0.03 -10.59 -9.09
C GLY A 41 0.66 -11.14 -7.81
N ASP A 42 1.84 -11.76 -7.92
CA ASP A 42 2.58 -12.31 -6.79
C ASP A 42 3.00 -11.24 -5.76
N ASP A 43 3.37 -10.03 -6.21
CA ASP A 43 3.74 -8.92 -5.31
C ASP A 43 2.54 -8.46 -4.48
N ALA A 44 1.35 -8.38 -5.10
CA ALA A 44 0.10 -8.07 -4.41
C ALA A 44 -0.25 -9.14 -3.36
N ALA A 45 -0.10 -10.42 -3.70
CA ALA A 45 -0.37 -11.53 -2.79
C ALA A 45 0.61 -11.54 -1.60
N ARG A 46 1.87 -11.18 -1.83
CA ARG A 46 2.88 -11.05 -0.78
C ARG A 46 2.61 -9.86 0.11
N PHE A 47 2.33 -8.69 -0.48
CA PHE A 47 1.97 -7.47 0.23
C PHE A 47 0.79 -7.68 1.18
N LEU A 48 -0.27 -8.34 0.70
CA LEU A 48 -1.45 -8.60 1.52
C LEU A 48 -1.09 -9.46 2.75
N LYS A 49 -0.21 -10.46 2.59
CA LYS A 49 0.25 -11.28 3.72
C LYS A 49 1.04 -10.47 4.73
N ASP A 50 2.02 -9.69 4.27
CA ASP A 50 2.84 -8.85 5.16
C ASP A 50 1.97 -7.81 5.89
N TYR A 51 1.02 -7.21 5.19
CA TYR A 51 0.07 -6.25 5.75
C TYR A 51 -0.83 -6.87 6.83
N ASP A 52 -1.43 -8.03 6.56
CA ASP A 52 -2.30 -8.72 7.53
C ASP A 52 -1.50 -9.16 8.76
N GLU A 53 -0.27 -9.64 8.55
CA GLU A 53 0.64 -10.04 9.63
C GLU A 53 1.05 -8.85 10.51
N LEU A 54 1.37 -7.70 9.91
CA LEU A 54 1.69 -6.48 10.65
C LEU A 54 0.49 -5.94 11.42
N LYS A 55 -0.72 -5.96 10.83
CA LYS A 55 -1.94 -5.56 11.54
C LYS A 55 -2.23 -6.46 12.74
N LEU A 56 -1.99 -7.76 12.61
CA LEU A 56 -2.18 -8.71 13.70
C LEU A 56 -1.14 -8.52 14.80
N GLN A 57 0.13 -8.31 14.43
CA GLN A 57 1.22 -8.10 15.38
C GLN A 57 1.16 -6.74 16.08
N TYR A 58 0.72 -5.71 15.37
CA TYR A 58 0.73 -4.31 15.81
C TYR A 58 -0.62 -3.62 15.59
N PRO A 59 -1.69 -4.05 16.29
CA PRO A 59 -3.02 -3.48 16.13
C PRO A 59 -3.13 -2.01 16.59
N ASP A 60 -2.20 -1.54 17.42
CA ASP A 60 -2.13 -0.15 17.89
C ASP A 60 -1.45 0.81 16.90
N TRP A 61 -0.90 0.31 15.78
CA TRP A 61 -0.28 1.18 14.78
C TRP A 61 -1.33 1.89 13.94
N ASN A 62 -1.05 3.15 13.61
CA ASN A 62 -1.83 3.88 12.62
C ASN A 62 -1.43 3.46 11.20
N ALA A 63 -2.29 3.80 10.23
CA ALA A 63 -2.06 3.53 8.81
C ALA A 63 -0.68 4.01 8.36
N ASP A 64 -0.29 5.26 8.67
CA ASP A 64 1.00 5.82 8.25
C ASP A 64 2.19 4.96 8.68
N ARG A 65 2.24 4.57 9.96
CA ARG A 65 3.35 3.78 10.48
C ARG A 65 3.38 2.37 9.90
N LEU A 66 2.20 1.75 9.74
CA LEU A 66 2.09 0.42 9.14
C LEU A 66 2.55 0.43 7.68
N LEU A 67 2.07 1.40 6.90
CA LEU A 67 2.37 1.57 5.49
C LEU A 67 3.83 1.98 5.26
N ALA A 68 4.39 2.86 6.09
CA ALA A 68 5.81 3.20 6.07
C ALA A 68 6.71 1.98 6.36
N GLN A 69 6.30 1.12 7.28
CA GLN A 69 7.01 -0.13 7.57
C GLN A 69 7.00 -1.05 6.34
N LEU A 70 5.86 -1.22 5.66
CA LEU A 70 5.78 -2.00 4.43
C LEU A 70 6.64 -1.37 3.32
N TRP A 71 6.62 -0.04 3.19
CA TRP A 71 7.41 0.69 2.21
C TRP A 71 8.91 0.41 2.35
N ASP A 72 9.45 0.59 3.56
CA ASP A 72 10.88 0.46 3.84
C ASP A 72 11.31 -1.00 4.03
N GLN A 73 10.67 -1.72 4.96
CA GLN A 73 11.06 -3.08 5.36
C GLN A 73 10.48 -4.15 4.44
N GLY A 74 9.30 -3.91 3.85
CA GLY A 74 8.75 -4.79 2.81
C GLY A 74 9.46 -4.64 1.47
N GLY A 75 10.27 -3.59 1.29
CA GLY A 75 11.00 -3.30 0.05
C GLY A 75 10.11 -2.78 -1.08
N TYR A 76 8.82 -2.52 -0.82
CA TYR A 76 7.89 -2.03 -1.83
C TYR A 76 8.22 -0.62 -2.31
N GLY A 77 8.95 0.18 -1.51
CA GLY A 77 9.47 1.47 -1.93
C GLY A 77 10.46 1.41 -3.11
N TRP A 78 11.06 0.25 -3.39
CA TRP A 78 11.92 0.07 -4.57
C TRP A 78 11.13 -0.13 -5.86
N LEU A 79 9.89 -0.60 -5.74
CA LEU A 79 8.95 -0.74 -6.86
C LEU A 79 8.18 0.56 -7.11
N ALA A 80 8.32 1.54 -6.21
CA ALA A 80 7.65 2.81 -6.30
C ALA A 80 8.19 3.66 -7.45
N GLN A 81 7.28 4.36 -8.11
CA GLN A 81 7.55 5.29 -9.18
C GLN A 81 6.93 6.64 -8.82
N GLN A 82 7.44 7.74 -9.38
CA GLN A 82 6.86 9.06 -9.10
C GLN A 82 5.42 9.12 -9.60
N GLU A 83 4.56 9.73 -8.81
CA GLU A 83 3.22 10.14 -9.22
C GLU A 83 3.37 11.19 -10.34
N GLU A 84 2.93 10.84 -11.57
CA GLU A 84 2.92 11.75 -12.72
C GLU A 84 1.74 12.75 -12.69
#